data_AF-A0A956HLM2-F1
#
_entry.id   AF-A0A956HLM2-F1
#
_cell.length_a   1.000
_cell.length_b   1.000
_cell.length_c   1.000
_cell.angle_alpha   90.00
_cell.angle_beta   90.00
_cell.angle_gamma   90.00
#
_symmetry.space_group_name_H-M   'P 1'
#
loop_
_entity.id
_entity.type
_entity.pdbx_description
1 polymer ?
#
loop_
_entity_poly.entity_id
_entity_poly.type
_entity_poly.pdbx_seq_one_letter_code
_entity_poly.pdbx_strand_id
1 'polypeptide(L)'
;MDRHGAVSRTGRRARGLRWAPLTLGLLLMTSYASAAAPTKETPAAEDPLAAVGAKLQEGQERFDIADYEGAVEVWSEAYLSLAEVPDSAAYRSVLAYQIATACREAYKVGRDIKYLRRAERLLAQYVETLDPDEEEARASANEA
;
A
#
# COMPACT_ATOMS: atom_id res chain seq x y z
N MET A 1 -45.41 -37.23 22.45
CA MET A 1 -45.50 -35.88 23.03
C MET A 1 -44.64 -34.96 22.20
N ASP A 2 -45.28 -34.45 21.14
CA ASP A 2 -44.83 -33.38 20.27
C ASP A 2 -44.47 -32.13 21.06
N ARG A 3 -43.36 -31.47 20.68
CA ARG A 3 -43.34 -30.03 20.43
C ARG A 3 -42.34 -29.71 19.30
N HIS A 4 -42.92 -29.58 18.12
CA HIS A 4 -42.41 -28.73 17.05
C HIS A 4 -42.10 -27.32 17.58
N GLY A 5 -40.98 -26.76 17.15
CA GLY A 5 -40.59 -25.37 17.36
C GLY A 5 -39.73 -24.88 16.21
N ALA A 6 -40.34 -24.72 15.03
CA ALA A 6 -39.78 -24.01 13.89
C ALA A 6 -40.10 -22.52 14.02
N VAL A 7 -39.10 -21.63 13.88
CA VAL A 7 -39.22 -20.18 13.57
C VAL A 7 -37.78 -19.67 13.39
N SER A 8 -37.32 -18.84 12.44
CA SER A 8 -37.76 -18.37 11.12
C SER A 8 -36.54 -17.70 10.49
N ARG A 9 -36.23 -17.95 9.21
CA ARG A 9 -35.25 -17.18 8.44
C ARG A 9 -35.81 -15.80 8.14
N THR A 10 -35.17 -14.74 8.64
CA THR A 10 -35.48 -13.36 8.25
C THR A 10 -34.37 -12.81 7.36
N GLY A 11 -34.71 -12.67 6.08
CA GLY A 11 -33.83 -12.10 5.06
C GLY A 11 -33.59 -10.62 5.29
N ARG A 12 -32.32 -10.20 5.20
CA ARG A 12 -31.96 -8.80 5.05
C ARG A 12 -31.99 -8.45 3.56
N ARG A 13 -32.98 -7.64 3.22
CA ARG A 13 -33.21 -7.07 1.89
C ARG A 13 -32.11 -6.08 1.54
N ALA A 14 -31.58 -6.24 0.34
CA ALA A 14 -30.76 -5.27 -0.37
C ALA A 14 -31.48 -3.91 -0.44
N ARG A 15 -30.80 -2.83 -0.08
CA ARG A 15 -31.23 -1.46 -0.35
C ARG A 15 -30.38 -0.92 -1.49
N GLY A 16 -31.00 -0.81 -2.66
CA GLY A 16 -30.43 -0.16 -3.82
C GLY A 16 -30.24 1.33 -3.54
N LEU A 17 -29.02 1.82 -3.73
CA LEU A 17 -28.72 3.24 -3.73
C LEU A 17 -28.87 3.73 -5.17
N ARG A 18 -30.03 4.34 -5.44
CA ARG A 18 -30.37 4.93 -6.74
C ARG A 18 -29.64 6.27 -6.88
N TRP A 19 -29.15 6.46 -8.09
CA TRP A 19 -28.36 7.58 -8.59
C TRP A 19 -29.05 8.93 -8.41
N ALA A 20 -28.25 9.96 -8.17
CA ALA A 20 -28.63 11.35 -8.47
C ALA A 20 -27.51 11.99 -9.30
N PRO A 21 -27.73 12.24 -10.61
CA PRO A 21 -26.94 13.19 -11.37
C PRO A 21 -27.59 14.57 -11.28
N LEU A 22 -26.86 15.60 -10.85
CA LEU A 22 -27.27 16.98 -11.05
C LEU A 22 -26.05 17.89 -11.22
N THR A 23 -25.72 18.07 -12.50
CA THR A 23 -25.49 19.35 -13.20
C THR A 23 -24.88 20.54 -12.44
N LEU A 24 -23.75 20.97 -13.00
CA LEU A 24 -23.53 22.31 -13.58
C LEU A 24 -23.49 23.50 -12.61
N GLY A 25 -22.25 23.89 -12.27
CA GLY A 25 -21.91 25.22 -11.77
C GLY A 25 -20.63 25.71 -12.46
N LEU A 26 -20.78 26.26 -13.66
CA LEU A 26 -19.78 27.05 -14.37
C LEU A 26 -19.49 28.31 -13.54
N LEU A 27 -18.26 28.50 -13.07
CA LEU A 27 -17.77 29.83 -12.67
C LEU A 27 -16.46 30.15 -13.37
N LEU A 28 -16.51 31.31 -14.01
CA LEU A 28 -15.51 31.93 -14.87
C LEU A 28 -14.26 32.40 -14.12
N MET A 29 -13.16 32.35 -14.87
CA MET A 29 -12.08 33.36 -14.91
C MET A 29 -11.30 33.61 -13.63
N THR A 30 -10.09 33.09 -13.56
CA THR A 30 -8.90 33.95 -13.42
C THR A 30 -7.71 33.25 -14.08
N SER A 31 -7.48 33.52 -15.36
CA SER A 31 -6.25 33.13 -16.04
C SER A 31 -5.15 34.12 -15.63
N TYR A 32 -4.36 33.76 -14.62
CA TYR A 32 -3.16 34.51 -14.26
C TYR A 32 -2.00 33.98 -15.09
N ALA A 33 -1.78 34.57 -16.27
CA ALA A 33 -0.56 34.37 -17.04
C ALA A 33 0.58 35.15 -16.35
N SER A 34 1.24 34.50 -15.38
CA SER A 34 2.50 34.99 -14.82
C SER A 34 3.63 34.60 -15.79
N ALA A 35 4.12 35.56 -16.56
CA ALA A 35 5.33 35.41 -17.35
C ALA A 35 6.54 35.40 -16.40
N ALA A 36 6.90 34.22 -15.91
CA ALA A 36 8.17 34.02 -15.22
C ALA A 36 9.31 34.05 -16.24
N ALA A 37 10.32 34.87 -15.98
CA ALA A 37 11.56 34.90 -16.73
C ALA A 37 12.23 33.51 -16.74
N PRO A 38 12.98 33.14 -17.79
CA PRO A 38 13.73 31.89 -17.82
C PRO A 38 14.89 31.98 -16.82
N THR A 39 14.61 31.60 -15.59
CA THR A 39 15.65 31.29 -14.61
C THR A 39 16.38 30.06 -15.15
N LYS A 40 17.68 30.19 -15.40
CA LYS A 40 18.53 29.02 -15.66
C LYS A 40 18.47 28.13 -14.43
N GLU A 41 17.61 27.12 -14.48
CA GLU A 41 17.58 26.03 -13.52
C GLU A 41 18.93 25.31 -13.59
N THR A 42 19.75 25.57 -12.58
CA THR A 42 20.82 24.65 -12.20
C THR A 42 20.10 23.33 -11.86
N PRO A 43 20.51 22.18 -12.42
CA PRO A 43 19.81 20.93 -12.15
C PRO A 43 19.84 20.71 -10.64
N ALA A 44 18.68 20.85 -10.00
CA ALA A 44 18.51 20.51 -8.61
C ALA A 44 18.89 19.04 -8.49
N ALA A 45 19.83 18.71 -7.61
CA ALA A 45 20.10 17.32 -7.26
C ALA A 45 18.75 16.68 -6.91
N GLU A 46 18.37 15.63 -7.64
CA GLU A 46 17.12 14.90 -7.40
C GLU A 46 17.06 14.50 -5.92
N ASP A 47 15.97 14.90 -5.25
CA ASP A 47 15.69 14.47 -3.89
C ASP A 47 15.57 12.93 -3.87
N PRO A 48 16.48 12.20 -3.20
CA PRO A 48 16.45 10.75 -3.16
C PRO A 48 15.11 10.18 -2.64
N LEU A 49 14.41 10.92 -1.78
CA LEU A 49 13.10 10.50 -1.27
C LEU A 49 11.99 10.70 -2.30
N ALA A 50 12.09 11.69 -3.19
CA ALA A 50 11.15 11.84 -4.30
C ALA A 50 11.23 10.65 -5.28
N ALA A 51 12.44 10.19 -5.57
CA ALA A 51 12.65 8.99 -6.41
C ALA A 51 12.05 7.73 -5.75
N VAL A 52 12.20 7.58 -4.43
CA VAL A 52 11.58 6.48 -3.67
C VAL A 52 10.06 6.58 -3.68
N GLY A 53 9.51 7.79 -3.52
CA GLY A 53 8.06 8.03 -3.62
C GLY A 53 7.49 7.64 -4.97
N ALA A 54 8.19 7.95 -6.06
CA ALA A 54 7.80 7.54 -7.41
C ALA A 54 7.77 6.01 -7.56
N LYS A 55 8.78 5.30 -7.03
CA LYS A 55 8.79 3.83 -7.06
C LYS A 55 7.74 3.19 -6.15
N LEU A 56 7.44 3.80 -5.01
CA LEU A 56 6.31 3.36 -4.17
C LEU A 56 5.00 3.38 -4.95
N GLN A 57 4.75 4.48 -5.67
CA GLN A 57 3.57 4.64 -6.52
C GLN A 57 3.56 3.65 -7.69
N GLU A 58 4.66 3.50 -8.43
CA GLU A 58 4.76 2.53 -9.53
C GLU A 58 4.50 1.09 -9.04
N GLY A 59 5.11 0.68 -7.94
CA GLY A 59 4.89 -0.65 -7.39
C GLY A 59 3.44 -0.85 -6.92
N GLN A 60 2.78 0.19 -6.40
CA GLN A 60 1.35 0.14 -6.06
C GLN A 60 0.49 -0.06 -7.31
N GLU A 61 0.77 0.66 -8.40
CA GLU A 61 0.05 0.50 -9.67
C GLU A 61 0.18 -0.92 -10.22
N ARG A 62 1.38 -1.51 -10.15
CA ARG A 62 1.62 -2.92 -10.52
C ARG A 62 0.84 -3.88 -9.62
N PHE A 63 0.86 -3.64 -8.31
CA PHE A 63 0.11 -4.45 -7.35
C PHE A 63 -1.39 -4.41 -7.64
N ASP A 64 -1.95 -3.24 -7.95
CA ASP A 64 -3.37 -3.04 -8.22
C ASP A 64 -3.85 -3.79 -9.48
N ILE A 65 -2.99 -3.96 -10.48
CA ILE A 65 -3.28 -4.76 -11.68
C ILE A 65 -2.89 -6.25 -11.53
N ALA A 66 -2.59 -6.69 -10.30
CA ALA A 66 -2.14 -8.04 -9.95
C ALA A 66 -0.80 -8.48 -10.57
N ASP A 67 0.02 -7.52 -11.03
CA ASP A 67 1.45 -7.75 -11.32
C ASP A 67 2.25 -7.76 -10.01
N TYR A 68 2.02 -8.79 -9.19
CA TYR A 68 2.64 -8.91 -7.88
C TYR A 68 4.16 -9.12 -7.96
N GLU A 69 4.64 -9.80 -9.01
CA GLU A 69 6.08 -10.00 -9.21
C GLU A 69 6.76 -8.67 -9.59
N GLY A 70 6.18 -7.91 -10.52
CA GLY A 70 6.69 -6.58 -10.87
C GLY A 70 6.60 -5.59 -9.70
N ALA A 71 5.55 -5.65 -8.87
CA ALA A 71 5.47 -4.84 -7.65
C ALA A 71 6.62 -5.18 -6.67
N VAL A 72 6.93 -6.48 -6.49
CA VAL A 72 8.07 -6.92 -5.69
C VAL A 72 9.37 -6.35 -6.24
N GLU A 73 9.60 -6.38 -7.55
CA GLU A 73 10.81 -5.86 -8.19
C GLU A 73 10.97 -4.36 -7.93
N VAL A 74 9.95 -3.55 -8.28
CA VAL A 74 10.00 -2.09 -8.16
C VAL A 74 10.23 -1.64 -6.71
N TRP A 75 9.46 -2.19 -5.77
CA TRP A 75 9.63 -1.86 -4.35
C TRP A 75 10.97 -2.35 -3.79
N SER A 76 11.53 -3.45 -4.30
CA SER A 76 12.87 -3.90 -3.90
C SER A 76 13.94 -2.91 -4.32
N GLU A 77 13.85 -2.37 -5.52
CA GLU A 77 14.78 -1.34 -5.99
C GLU A 77 14.68 -0.07 -5.13
N ALA A 78 13.46 0.35 -4.78
CA ALA A 78 13.24 1.47 -3.86
C ALA A 78 13.82 1.19 -2.45
N TYR A 79 13.65 -0.03 -1.95
CA TYR A 79 14.19 -0.42 -0.65
C TYR A 79 15.72 -0.35 -0.62
N LEU A 80 16.37 -0.80 -1.70
CA LEU A 80 17.82 -0.78 -1.82
C LEU A 80 18.38 0.65 -1.97
N SER A 81 17.68 1.55 -2.67
CA SER A 81 18.13 2.94 -2.82
C SER A 81 18.11 3.73 -1.50
N LEU A 82 17.34 3.29 -0.50
CA LEU A 82 17.31 3.91 0.82
C LEU A 82 18.54 3.61 1.69
N ALA A 83 19.41 2.68 1.29
CA ALA A 83 20.61 2.37 2.08
C ALA A 83 21.56 3.57 2.24
N GLU A 84 21.53 4.50 1.30
CA GLU A 84 22.39 5.69 1.26
C GLU A 84 21.71 6.93 1.84
N VAL A 85 20.42 6.84 2.20
CA VAL A 85 19.61 7.97 2.67
C VAL A 85 19.54 7.95 4.20
N PRO A 86 20.10 8.96 4.90
CA PRO A 86 19.95 9.11 6.35
C PRO A 86 18.48 9.18 6.76
N ASP A 87 18.17 8.72 7.98
CA ASP A 87 16.81 8.80 8.57
C ASP A 87 15.69 8.14 7.74
N SER A 88 16.04 7.20 6.86
CA SER A 88 15.09 6.48 6.00
C SER A 88 14.42 5.25 6.63
N ALA A 89 14.63 5.01 7.93
CA ALA A 89 14.18 3.80 8.63
C ALA A 89 12.66 3.55 8.49
N ALA A 90 11.85 4.62 8.59
CA ALA A 90 10.41 4.53 8.40
C ALA A 90 10.03 4.07 6.98
N TYR A 91 10.64 4.66 5.95
CA TYR A 91 10.41 4.27 4.55
C TYR A 91 10.83 2.83 4.27
N ARG A 92 11.97 2.39 4.83
CA ARG A 92 12.43 1.00 4.72
C ARG A 92 11.43 0.04 5.35
N SER A 93 10.85 0.42 6.50
CA SER A 93 9.85 -0.39 7.20
C SER A 93 8.56 -0.53 6.38
N VAL A 94 8.07 0.58 5.79
CA VAL A 94 6.92 0.56 4.88
C VAL A 94 7.18 -0.33 3.67
N LEU A 95 8.32 -0.18 3.01
CA LEU A 95 8.68 -0.98 1.83
C LEU A 95 8.86 -2.46 2.18
N ALA A 96 9.46 -2.80 3.33
CA ALA A 96 9.58 -4.19 3.77
C ALA A 96 8.21 -4.87 3.91
N TYR A 97 7.25 -4.19 4.53
CA TYR A 97 5.88 -4.67 4.67
C TYR A 97 5.18 -4.83 3.31
N GLN A 98 5.31 -3.84 2.41
CA GLN A 98 4.72 -3.89 1.08
C GLN A 98 5.30 -5.04 0.23
N ILE A 99 6.63 -5.18 0.18
CA ILE A 99 7.30 -6.29 -0.53
C ILE A 99 6.86 -7.64 0.02
N ALA A 100 6.77 -7.79 1.34
CA ALA A 100 6.30 -9.04 1.94
C ALA A 100 4.85 -9.35 1.57
N THR A 101 4.00 -8.32 1.52
CA THR A 101 2.60 -8.45 1.08
C THR A 101 2.51 -8.89 -0.38
N ALA A 102 3.22 -8.23 -1.30
CA ALA A 102 3.26 -8.64 -2.70
C ALA A 102 3.84 -10.04 -2.89
N CYS A 103 4.86 -10.44 -2.12
CA CYS A 103 5.37 -11.81 -2.13
C CYS A 103 4.29 -12.83 -1.75
N ARG A 104 3.45 -12.54 -0.74
CA ARG A 104 2.34 -13.43 -0.36
C ARG A 104 1.32 -13.57 -1.48
N GLU A 105 0.97 -12.47 -2.15
CA GLU A 105 0.03 -12.50 -3.29
C GLU A 105 0.63 -13.21 -4.52
N ALA A 106 1.90 -12.94 -4.85
CA ALA A 106 2.62 -13.65 -5.92
C ALA A 106 2.64 -15.17 -5.68
N TYR A 107 2.85 -15.61 -4.43
CA TYR A 107 2.75 -17.03 -4.09
C TYR A 107 1.33 -17.59 -4.29
N LYS A 108 0.26 -16.84 -3.95
CA LYS A 108 -1.11 -17.34 -4.16
C LYS A 108 -1.39 -17.62 -5.64
N VAL A 109 -0.83 -16.82 -6.54
CA VAL A 109 -1.00 -16.97 -8.00
C VAL A 109 -0.04 -18.02 -8.58
N GLY A 110 1.27 -17.85 -8.38
CA GLY A 110 2.29 -18.67 -9.04
C GLY A 110 2.73 -19.92 -8.27
N ARG A 111 2.39 -20.00 -6.96
CA ARG A 111 2.77 -21.11 -6.04
C ARG A 111 4.29 -21.32 -5.90
N ASP A 112 5.10 -20.33 -6.26
CA ASP A 112 6.56 -20.38 -6.09
C ASP A 112 6.94 -20.08 -4.63
N ILE A 113 7.43 -21.10 -3.93
CA ILE A 113 7.80 -21.06 -2.52
C ILE A 113 8.87 -20.00 -2.20
N LYS A 114 9.66 -19.54 -3.19
CA LYS A 114 10.67 -18.50 -2.98
C LYS A 114 10.06 -17.22 -2.43
N TYR A 115 8.83 -16.89 -2.83
CA TYR A 115 8.16 -15.68 -2.38
C TYR A 115 7.71 -15.78 -0.92
N LEU A 116 7.22 -16.95 -0.47
CA LEU A 116 6.90 -17.13 0.95
C LEU A 116 8.12 -17.01 1.84
N ARG A 117 9.24 -17.68 1.47
CA ARG A 117 10.51 -17.58 2.20
C ARG A 117 11.03 -16.14 2.25
N ARG A 118 10.80 -15.38 1.17
CA ARG A 118 11.17 -13.96 1.12
C ARG A 118 10.29 -13.11 2.04
N ALA A 119 8.97 -13.30 1.99
CA ALA A 119 8.02 -12.61 2.85
C ALA A 119 8.28 -12.86 4.34
N GLU A 120 8.54 -14.12 4.71
CA GLU A 120 8.87 -14.53 6.08
C GLU A 120 10.08 -13.76 6.62
N ARG A 121 11.18 -13.74 5.87
CA ARG A 121 12.40 -13.03 6.29
C ARG A 121 12.17 -11.52 6.42
N LEU A 122 11.47 -10.91 5.48
CA LEU A 122 11.17 -9.47 5.52
C LEU A 122 10.28 -9.10 6.72
N LEU A 123 9.27 -9.92 7.01
CA LEU A 123 8.36 -9.67 8.14
C LEU A 123 9.04 -9.94 9.48
N ALA A 124 9.88 -10.98 9.58
CA ALA A 124 10.67 -11.23 10.79
C ALA A 124 11.56 -10.01 11.11
N GLN A 125 12.29 -9.50 10.11
CA GLN A 125 13.11 -8.31 10.27
C GLN A 125 12.28 -7.06 10.58
N TYR A 126 11.10 -6.90 9.96
CA TYR A 126 10.19 -5.79 10.26
C TYR A 126 9.70 -5.83 11.71
N VAL A 127 9.38 -7.00 12.24
CA VAL A 127 8.97 -7.15 13.65
C VAL A 127 10.10 -6.74 14.61
N GLU A 128 11.35 -7.07 14.30
CA GLU A 128 12.52 -6.64 15.09
C GLU A 128 12.71 -5.11 15.13
N THR A 129 12.17 -4.38 14.14
CA THR A 129 12.27 -2.91 14.09
C THR A 129 11.20 -2.19 14.88
N LEU A 130 10.22 -2.92 15.43
CA LEU A 130 9.11 -2.31 16.14
C LEU A 130 9.38 -2.25 17.63
N ASP A 131 8.81 -1.24 18.28
CA ASP A 131 9.00 -1.00 19.70
C ASP A 131 8.46 -2.20 20.49
N PRO A 132 9.23 -2.79 21.45
CA PRO A 132 8.75 -3.88 22.28
C PRO A 132 7.46 -3.54 23.06
N ASP A 133 7.17 -2.27 23.32
CA ASP A 133 5.91 -1.86 23.95
C ASP A 133 4.69 -2.07 23.01
N GLU A 134 4.91 -2.17 21.68
CA GLU A 134 3.90 -2.60 20.70
C GLU A 134 3.78 -4.13 20.59
N GLU A 135 4.75 -4.88 21.12
CA GLU A 135 4.77 -6.35 21.09
C GLU A 135 3.74 -6.96 22.05
N GLU A 136 3.50 -6.30 23.18
CA GLU A 136 2.46 -6.68 24.15
C GLU A 136 1.04 -6.59 23.54
N ALA A 137 0.82 -5.61 22.66
CA ALA A 137 -0.42 -5.49 21.89
C ALA A 137 -0.60 -6.64 20.88
N ARG A 138 0.49 -7.19 20.33
CA ARG A 138 0.46 -8.33 19.40
C ARG A 138 0.24 -9.66 20.08
N ALA A 139 0.84 -9.85 21.25
CA ALA A 139 0.60 -11.04 22.07
C ALA A 139 -0.90 -11.19 22.37
N SER A 140 -1.57 -10.10 22.72
CA SER A 140 -3.02 -10.10 22.99
C SER A 140 -3.90 -10.43 21.77
N ALA A 141 -3.42 -10.16 20.54
CA ALA A 141 -4.16 -10.43 19.31
C ALA A 141 -4.04 -11.88 18.82
N ASN A 142 -2.98 -12.61 19.22
CA ASN A 142 -2.79 -14.02 18.88
C ASN A 142 -3.47 -14.99 19.86
N GLU A 143 -3.96 -14.49 20.99
CA GLU A 143 -4.70 -15.27 22.00
C GLU A 143 -6.23 -15.17 21.85
N ALA A 144 -6.73 -14.41 20.88
CA ALA A 144 -8.17 -14.19 20.60
C ALA A 144 -8.67 -14.99 19.38
#